data_AF-A0A817NHE5-F1
#
_entry.id   AF-A0A817NHE5-F1
#
_cell.length_a   1.000
_cell.length_b   1.000
_cell.length_c   1.000
_cell.angle_alpha   90.00
_cell.angle_beta   90.00
_cell.angle_gamma   90.00
#
_symmetry.space_group_name_H-M   'P 1'
#
loop_
_entity.id
_entity.type
_entity.pdbx_description
1 polymer ?
#
loop_
_entity_poly.entity_id
_entity_poly.type
_entity_poly.pdbx_seq_one_letter_code
_entity_poly.pdbx_strand_id
1 'polypeptide(L)'
;MGVFNFVDDGTIPGCAVLKLSDGRKRSMSLWVEFITASGYLSARKIRSRFQALVVQACEKCPCRSYIQLLTDTSEVRLRIRDKYIVHIVPAFLCAV
;
A
#
# COMPACT_ATOMS: atom_id res chain seq x y z
N MET A 1 -15.54 -3.69 13.60
CA MET A 1 -14.60 -3.28 12.52
C MET A 1 -13.33 -2.71 13.13
N GLY A 2 -12.16 -3.04 12.57
CA GLY A 2 -10.87 -2.45 12.97
C GLY A 2 -10.79 -1.00 12.50
N VAL A 3 -10.96 -0.07 13.45
CA VAL A 3 -10.96 1.38 13.18
C VAL A 3 -9.56 1.93 13.42
N PHE A 4 -9.09 2.78 12.51
CA PHE A 4 -7.83 3.51 12.64
C PHE A 4 -8.12 4.99 12.80
N ASN A 5 -7.38 5.63 13.70
CA ASN A 5 -7.33 7.08 13.81
C ASN A 5 -6.28 7.61 12.83
N PHE A 6 -6.64 8.67 12.11
CA PHE A 6 -5.69 9.52 11.43
C PHE A 6 -4.97 10.39 12.46
N VAL A 7 -3.64 10.29 12.52
CA VAL A 7 -2.80 11.04 13.46
C VAL A 7 -1.78 11.80 12.65
N ASP A 8 -1.89 13.12 12.68
CA ASP A 8 -0.87 14.04 12.21
C ASP A 8 -0.30 14.77 13.44
N ASP A 9 0.90 14.37 13.84
CA ASP A 9 1.62 14.92 14.99
C ASP A 9 2.81 15.80 14.57
N GLY A 10 2.98 16.06 13.27
CA GLY A 10 4.07 16.87 12.73
C GLY A 10 5.46 16.21 12.76
N THR A 11 5.58 14.94 13.16
CA THR A 11 6.89 14.25 13.24
C THR A 11 7.55 14.13 11.86
N ILE A 12 6.77 13.95 10.80
CA ILE A 12 7.26 13.86 9.42
C ILE A 12 6.46 14.87 8.58
N PRO A 13 7.07 15.98 8.12
CA PRO A 13 6.39 16.95 7.29
C PRO A 13 5.79 16.32 6.02
N GLY A 14 4.51 16.60 5.77
CA GLY A 14 3.78 16.05 4.62
C GLY A 14 3.38 14.57 4.76
N CYS A 15 3.47 14.00 5.96
CA CYS A 15 3.06 12.62 6.25
C CYS A 15 2.22 12.55 7.52
N ALA A 16 1.36 11.54 7.58
CA ALA A 16 0.56 11.22 8.75
C ALA A 16 0.60 9.70 8.98
N VAL A 17 0.12 9.25 10.13
CA VAL A 17 0.08 7.84 10.49
C VAL A 17 -1.35 7.38 10.80
N LEU A 18 -1.63 6.12 10.46
CA LEU A 18 -2.88 5.46 10.85
C LEU A 18 -2.59 4.55 12.04
N LYS A 19 -3.22 4.84 13.19
CA LYS A 19 -3.04 4.08 14.43
C LYS A 19 -4.35 3.43 14.85
N LEU A 20 -4.30 2.15 15.20
CA LEU A 20 -5.48 1.41 15.64
C LEU A 20 -6.09 2.12 16.86
N SER A 21 -7.39 2.38 16.83
CA SER A 21 -8.08 3.13 17.89
C SER A 21 -8.17 2.35 19.21
N ASP A 22 -8.24 1.02 19.11
CA ASP A 22 -8.30 0.08 20.25
C ASP A 22 -7.62 -1.23 19.86
N GLY A 23 -6.60 -1.62 20.63
CA GLY A 23 -5.81 -2.84 20.41
C GLY A 23 -6.65 -4.12 20.32
N ARG A 24 -7.77 -4.18 21.04
CA ARG A 24 -8.69 -5.34 21.03
C ARG A 24 -9.40 -5.52 19.69
N LYS A 25 -9.45 -4.45 18.86
CA LYS A 25 -10.08 -4.46 17.53
C LYS A 25 -9.12 -4.87 16.42
N ARG A 26 -7.89 -5.28 16.74
CA ARG A 26 -6.85 -5.65 15.76
C ARG A 26 -7.30 -6.74 14.80
N SER A 27 -7.87 -7.83 15.33
CA SER A 27 -8.36 -8.97 14.54
C SER A 27 -9.57 -8.64 13.67
N MET A 28 -10.26 -7.51 13.95
CA MET A 28 -11.38 -7.04 13.14
C MET A 28 -10.96 -6.17 11.96
N SER A 29 -9.65 -5.93 11.76
CA SER A 29 -9.13 -5.19 10.61
C SER A 29 -8.87 -6.13 9.44
N LEU A 30 -9.28 -5.73 8.23
CA LEU A 30 -8.92 -6.41 6.98
C LEU A 30 -7.39 -6.43 6.77
N TRP A 31 -6.70 -5.42 7.30
CA TRP A 31 -5.27 -5.20 7.10
C TRP A 31 -4.41 -5.73 8.26
N VAL A 32 -4.92 -6.70 9.02
CA VAL A 32 -4.35 -7.16 10.30
C VAL A 32 -2.86 -7.53 10.22
N GLU A 33 -2.43 -8.17 9.13
CA GLU A 33 -1.05 -8.59 8.91
C GLU A 33 -0.07 -7.41 8.73
N PHE A 34 -0.58 -6.22 8.39
CA PHE A 34 0.23 -5.02 8.17
C PHE A 34 0.29 -4.08 9.37
N ILE A 35 -0.41 -4.42 10.46
CA ILE A 35 -0.38 -3.66 11.71
C ILE A 35 0.92 -4.00 12.46
N THR A 36 1.68 -2.99 12.87
CA THR A 36 2.91 -3.17 13.67
C THR A 36 2.58 -3.67 15.08
N ALA A 37 3.59 -4.10 15.83
CA ALA A 37 3.42 -4.41 17.26
C ALA A 37 2.87 -3.20 18.05
N SER A 38 3.29 -1.99 17.67
CA SER A 38 2.86 -0.70 18.25
C SER A 38 1.50 -0.19 17.76
N GLY A 39 0.81 -0.94 16.89
CA GLY A 39 -0.56 -0.62 16.45
C GLY A 39 -0.66 0.35 15.25
N TYR A 40 0.45 0.67 14.59
CA TYR A 40 0.45 1.48 13.37
C TYR A 40 0.22 0.63 12.13
N LEU A 41 -0.55 1.14 11.16
CA LEU A 41 -0.72 0.48 9.87
C LEU A 41 0.46 0.80 8.95
N SER A 42 1.24 -0.21 8.54
CA SER A 42 2.46 0.02 7.77
C SER A 42 2.18 0.18 6.27
N ALA A 43 2.25 1.41 5.78
CA ALA A 43 2.18 1.72 4.33
C ALA A 43 3.27 0.98 3.51
N ARG A 44 4.47 0.82 4.08
CA ARG A 44 5.58 0.10 3.43
C ARG A 44 5.28 -1.38 3.24
N LYS A 45 4.75 -2.06 4.27
CA LYS A 45 4.40 -3.49 4.18
C LYS A 45 3.24 -3.71 3.20
N ILE A 46 2.22 -2.84 3.23
CA ILE A 46 1.11 -2.88 2.27
C ILE A 46 1.66 -2.75 0.84
N ARG A 47 2.49 -1.73 0.58
CA ARG A 47 3.06 -1.52 -0.75
C ARG A 47 3.93 -2.68 -1.22
N SER A 48 4.75 -3.25 -0.35
CA SER A 48 5.58 -4.43 -0.69
C SER A 48 4.73 -5.65 -1.05
N ARG A 49 3.66 -5.92 -0.29
CA ARG A 49 2.72 -7.00 -0.62
C ARG A 49 2.00 -6.74 -1.94
N PHE A 50 1.54 -5.50 -2.13
CA PHE A 50 0.88 -5.08 -3.36
C PHE A 50 1.80 -5.19 -4.59
N GLN A 51 3.07 -4.78 -4.48
CA GLN A 51 4.07 -4.94 -5.53
C GLN A 51 4.22 -6.40 -5.93
N ALA A 52 4.34 -7.32 -4.96
CA ALA A 52 4.44 -8.75 -5.24
C ALA A 52 3.21 -9.31 -5.96
N LEU A 53 2.00 -8.84 -5.62
CA LEU A 53 0.78 -9.22 -6.33
C LEU A 53 0.77 -8.67 -7.76
N VAL A 54 1.24 -7.44 -7.97
CA VAL A 54 1.31 -6.82 -9.30
C VAL A 54 2.34 -7.51 -10.18
N VAL A 55 3.49 -7.96 -9.65
CA VAL A 55 4.44 -8.83 -10.38
C VAL A 55 3.70 -10.04 -10.95
N GLN A 56 3.02 -10.80 -10.09
CA GLN A 56 2.31 -12.01 -10.50
C GLN A 56 1.17 -11.71 -11.48
N ALA A 57 0.50 -10.56 -11.32
CA ALA A 57 -0.55 -10.14 -12.25
C ALA A 57 0.01 -9.80 -13.63
N CYS A 58 1.18 -9.15 -13.71
CA CYS A 58 1.84 -8.83 -14.98
C CYS A 58 2.26 -10.09 -15.74
N GLU A 59 2.69 -11.14 -15.04
CA GLU A 59 3.06 -12.42 -15.65
C GLU A 59 1.86 -13.17 -16.25
N LYS A 60 0.67 -12.97 -15.67
CA LYS A 60 -0.54 -13.74 -15.98
C LYS A 60 -1.57 -12.99 -16.82
N CYS A 61 -1.51 -11.66 -16.89
CA CYS A 61 -2.52 -10.88 -17.61
C CYS A 61 -2.44 -11.06 -19.14
N PRO A 62 -3.54 -10.89 -19.88
CA PRO A 62 -3.53 -10.85 -21.35
C PRO A 62 -2.59 -9.78 -21.93
N CYS A 63 -2.30 -8.77 -21.12
CA CYS A 63 -1.46 -7.63 -21.43
C CYS A 63 0.05 -7.84 -21.23
N ARG A 64 0.49 -9.03 -20.79
CA ARG A 64 1.88 -9.30 -20.40
C ARG A 64 2.93 -8.95 -21.45
N SER A 65 2.58 -8.98 -22.74
CA SER A 65 3.52 -8.71 -23.83
C SER A 65 3.89 -7.23 -23.97
N TYR A 66 3.11 -6.32 -23.37
CA TYR A 66 3.34 -4.88 -23.46
C TYR A 66 3.32 -4.18 -22.10
N ILE A 67 3.41 -4.93 -21.00
CA ILE A 67 3.52 -4.39 -19.65
C ILE A 67 4.75 -4.99 -18.97
N GLN A 68 5.57 -4.12 -18.38
CA GLN A 68 6.73 -4.48 -17.58
C GLN A 68 6.67 -3.75 -16.23
N LEU A 69 6.82 -4.46 -15.12
CA LEU A 69 7.02 -3.81 -13.82
C LEU A 69 8.47 -3.28 -13.71
N LEU A 70 8.62 -2.04 -13.25
CA LEU A 70 9.92 -1.49 -12.90
C LEU A 70 10.34 -1.97 -11.51
N THR A 71 11.52 -2.58 -11.40
CA THR A 71 12.01 -3.26 -10.18
C THR A 71 13.09 -2.50 -9.42
N ASP A 72 13.52 -1.34 -9.94
CA ASP A 72 14.54 -0.46 -9.35
C ASP A 72 14.00 0.41 -8.19
N THR A 73 12.71 0.29 -7.87
CA THR A 73 12.04 1.08 -6.84
C THR A 73 11.13 0.24 -5.95
N SER A 74 10.88 0.75 -4.73
CA SER A 74 9.86 0.21 -3.83
C SER A 74 8.42 0.63 -4.21
N GLU A 75 8.28 1.44 -5.24
CA GLU A 75 7.00 1.86 -5.82
C GLU A 75 6.48 0.83 -6.83
N VAL A 76 5.16 0.83 -7.05
CA VAL A 76 4.54 -0.03 -8.06
C VAL A 76 4.40 0.77 -9.35
N ARG A 77 5.42 0.69 -10.20
CA ARG A 77 5.45 1.39 -11.49
C ARG A 77 5.44 0.40 -12.66
N LEU A 78 4.50 0.58 -13.57
CA LEU A 78 4.39 -0.20 -14.81
C LEU A 78 4.88 0.63 -15.98
N ARG A 79 5.72 0.04 -16.82
CA ARG A 79 6.02 0.51 -18.16
C ARG A 79 5.07 -0.18 -19.14
N ILE A 80 4.31 0.62 -19.89
CA ILE A 80 3.34 0.15 -20.89
C ILE A 80 3.84 0.52 -22.29
N ARG A 81 3.98 -0.47 -23.16
CA ARG A 81 4.43 -0.34 -24.56
C ARG A 81 5.73 0.47 -24.69
N ASP A 82 6.64 0.31 -23.73
CA ASP A 82 7.91 1.04 -23.61
C ASP A 82 7.82 2.56 -23.71
N LYS A 83 6.62 3.13 -23.49
CA LYS A 83 6.35 4.55 -23.71
C LYS A 83 5.75 5.24 -22.49
N TYR A 84 4.82 4.58 -21.80
CA TYR A 84 4.10 5.18 -20.69
C TYR A 84 4.54 4.57 -19.38
N ILE A 85 4.80 5.41 -18.38
CA ILE A 85 5.00 4.97 -17.00
C ILE A 85 3.75 5.27 -16.20
N VAL A 86 3.18 4.24 -15.58
CA VAL A 86 2.01 4.34 -14.71
C VAL A 86 2.44 3.99 -13.29
N HIS A 87 2.27 4.93 -12.35
CA HIS A 87 2.49 4.69 -10.93
C HIS A 87 1.16 4.36 -10.26
N ILE A 88 1.09 3.20 -9.60
CA ILE A 88 -0.10 2.74 -8.87
C ILE A 88 0.17 2.85 -7.37
N VAL A 89 -0.60 3.70 -6.70
CA VAL A 89 -0.41 4.01 -5.27
C VAL A 89 -1.59 3.46 -4.47
N PRO A 90 -1.39 2.46 -3.59
CA PRO A 90 -2.37 2.11 -2.58
C PRO A 90 -2.62 3.30 -1.65
N ALA A 91 -3.87 3.72 -1.52
CA ALA A 91 -4.24 4.88 -0.72
C ALA A 91 -5.52 4.60 0.07
N PHE A 92 -5.67 5.33 1.18
CA PHE A 92 -6.90 5.39 1.96
C PHE A 92 -7.53 6.76 1.76
N LEU A 93 -8.80 6.78 1.35
CA LEU A 93 -9.60 7.99 1.40
C LEU A 93 -9.98 8.25 2.86
N CYS A 94 -9.57 9.40 3.39
CA CYS A 94 -10.00 9.89 4.70
C CYS A 94 -11.20 10.82 4.46
N ALA A 95 -12.41 10.31 4.69
CA ALA A 95 -13.63 11.09 4.58
C ALA A 95 -13.92 11.81 5.92
N VAL A 96 -14.54 12.98 5.81
CA VAL A 96 -15.04 13.79 6.94
C VAL A 96 -16.37 13.24 7.42
#